data_AF-R4L056-F1
#
_entry.id   AF-R4L056-F1
#
_cell.length_a   1.000
_cell.length_b   1.000
_cell.length_c   1.000
_cell.angle_alpha   90.00
_cell.angle_beta   90.00
_cell.angle_gamma   90.00
#
_symmetry.space_group_name_H-M   'P 1'
#
loop_
_entity.id
_entity.type
_entity.pdbx_description
1 polymer ?
#
loop_
_entity_poly.entity_id
_entity_poly.type
_entity_poly.pdbx_seq_one_letter_code
_entity_poly.pdbx_strand_id
1 'polypeptide(L)'
;FKSMLVPGKIQHIICTGNLCIKEVHDYLKSLCPDLHITRGEYDEDARYPETKTLTIGQFKLGLCHGHQVIPWGDLDSLAMLQRQLDVDILVTGHTHQFKAYKHE
;
A
#
# COMPACT_ATOMS: atom_id res chain seq x y z
N PHE A 1 -11.51 -9.03 -13.14
CA PHE A 1 -10.42 -8.77 -12.17
C PHE A 1 -10.18 -9.95 -11.25
N LYS A 2 -11.16 -10.41 -10.44
CA LYS A 2 -10.98 -11.57 -9.54
C LYS A 2 -10.49 -12.85 -10.24
N SER A 3 -10.92 -13.10 -11.48
CA SER A 3 -10.45 -14.24 -12.30
C SER A 3 -8.97 -14.16 -12.72
N MET A 4 -8.33 -12.98 -12.59
CA MET A 4 -6.90 -12.80 -12.90
C MET A 4 -6.00 -13.01 -11.68
N LEU A 5 -6.59 -13.03 -10.48
CA LEU A 5 -5.89 -13.28 -9.22
C LEU A 5 -5.76 -14.78 -9.01
N VAL A 6 -4.91 -15.41 -9.81
CA VAL A 6 -4.58 -16.83 -9.68
C VAL A 6 -3.20 -16.98 -9.02
N PRO A 7 -3.02 -17.92 -8.08
CA PRO A 7 -1.72 -18.17 -7.46
C PRO A 7 -0.63 -18.45 -8.50
N GLY A 8 0.60 -18.03 -8.20
CA GLY A 8 1.78 -18.29 -9.04
C GLY A 8 2.01 -17.29 -10.19
N LYS A 9 1.13 -16.28 -10.36
CA LYS A 9 1.37 -15.18 -11.32
C LYS A 9 1.86 -13.88 -10.68
N ILE A 10 1.59 -13.69 -9.39
CA ILE A 10 1.90 -12.46 -8.66
C ILE A 10 3.08 -12.73 -7.73
N GLN A 11 4.14 -11.92 -7.87
CA GLN A 11 5.36 -12.05 -7.06
C GLN A 11 5.30 -11.24 -5.77
N HIS A 12 4.62 -10.08 -5.78
CA HIS A 12 4.47 -9.20 -4.63
C HIS A 12 3.04 -8.66 -4.58
N ILE A 13 2.44 -8.59 -3.38
CA ILE A 13 1.20 -7.84 -3.13
C ILE A 13 1.51 -6.63 -2.26
N ILE A 14 1.10 -5.46 -2.73
CA ILE A 14 1.19 -4.18 -2.02
C ILE A 14 -0.22 -3.79 -1.59
N CYS A 15 -0.49 -3.76 -0.29
CA CYS A 15 -1.80 -3.51 0.29
C CYS A 15 -1.75 -2.29 1.22
N THR A 16 -2.53 -1.27 0.92
CA THR A 16 -2.56 -0.01 1.68
C THR A 16 -3.20 -0.14 3.07
N GLY A 17 -3.88 -1.24 3.37
CA GLY A 17 -4.57 -1.48 4.64
C GLY A 17 -6.09 -1.50 4.49
N ASN A 18 -6.80 -1.34 5.61
CA ASN A 18 -8.24 -1.53 5.76
C ASN A 18 -8.68 -2.92 5.26
N LEU A 19 -7.96 -3.96 5.68
CA LEU A 19 -8.41 -5.34 5.49
C LEU A 19 -9.52 -5.69 6.47
N CYS A 20 -9.42 -5.16 7.69
CA CYS A 20 -10.35 -5.23 8.83
C CYS A 20 -10.63 -6.64 9.38
N ILE A 21 -10.41 -7.70 8.60
CA ILE A 21 -10.69 -9.09 9.00
C ILE A 21 -9.60 -10.06 8.53
N LYS A 22 -9.38 -11.12 9.31
CA LYS A 22 -8.31 -12.11 9.08
C LYS A 22 -8.50 -12.88 7.78
N GLU A 23 -9.75 -13.14 7.38
CA GLU A 23 -10.10 -13.88 6.17
C GLU A 23 -9.55 -13.21 4.91
N VAL A 24 -9.53 -11.87 4.86
CA VAL A 24 -8.98 -11.14 3.72
C VAL A 24 -7.46 -11.19 3.71
N HIS A 25 -6.81 -11.11 4.88
CA HIS A 25 -5.36 -11.35 4.98
C HIS A 25 -5.01 -12.75 4.46
N ASP A 26 -5.66 -13.78 4.98
CA ASP A 26 -5.39 -15.18 4.61
C ASP A 26 -5.62 -15.40 3.11
N TYR A 27 -6.67 -14.79 2.54
CA TYR A 27 -6.93 -14.82 1.11
C TYR A 27 -5.77 -14.21 0.31
N LEU A 28 -5.32 -12.99 0.66
CA LEU A 28 -4.19 -12.36 -0.03
C LEU A 28 -2.91 -13.19 0.09
N LYS A 29 -2.66 -13.75 1.28
CA LYS A 29 -1.49 -14.60 1.54
C LYS A 29 -1.53 -15.90 0.73
N SER A 30 -2.72 -16.44 0.46
CA SER A 30 -2.90 -17.62 -0.41
C SER A 30 -2.59 -17.34 -1.88
N LEU A 31 -2.77 -16.09 -2.33
CA LEU A 31 -2.46 -15.67 -3.70
C LEU A 31 -0.96 -15.44 -3.90
N CYS A 32 -0.33 -14.80 -2.92
CA CYS A 32 1.08 -14.45 -2.95
C CYS A 32 1.67 -14.49 -1.54
N PRO A 33 2.68 -15.33 -1.27
CA PRO A 33 3.35 -15.36 0.03
C PRO A 33 4.05 -14.03 0.37
N ASP A 34 4.49 -13.24 -0.63
CA ASP A 34 5.14 -11.96 -0.38
C ASP A 34 4.13 -10.81 -0.35
N LEU A 35 3.46 -10.71 0.81
CA LEU A 35 2.40 -9.76 1.10
C LEU A 35 2.93 -8.63 1.99
N HIS A 36 2.83 -7.41 1.49
CA HIS A 36 3.22 -6.19 2.20
C HIS A 36 1.97 -5.36 2.50
N ILE A 37 1.69 -5.15 3.78
CA ILE A 37 0.51 -4.42 4.27
C ILE A 37 0.96 -3.25 5.14
N THR A 38 0.27 -2.11 5.03
CA THR A 38 0.27 -1.06 6.06
C THR A 38 -1.05 -1.00 6.80
N ARG A 39 -1.04 -0.41 7.99
CA ARG A 39 -2.23 -0.30 8.82
C ARG A 39 -3.18 0.77 8.27
N GLY A 40 -4.41 0.35 8.00
CA GLY A 40 -5.51 1.26 7.73
C GLY A 40 -6.18 1.78 9.00
N GLU A 41 -6.99 2.82 8.84
CA GLU A 41 -7.73 3.47 9.93
C GLU A 41 -8.63 2.49 10.70
N TYR A 42 -9.16 1.47 10.01
CA TYR A 42 -10.06 0.47 10.58
C TYR A 42 -9.39 -0.89 10.85
N ASP A 43 -8.08 -1.00 10.65
CA ASP A 43 -7.36 -2.24 11.00
C ASP A 43 -7.05 -2.27 12.50
N GLU A 44 -7.60 -3.28 13.18
CA GLU A 44 -7.31 -3.55 14.58
C GLU A 44 -5.95 -4.24 14.80
N ASP A 45 -5.40 -4.88 13.75
CA ASP A 45 -4.14 -5.60 13.83
C ASP A 45 -2.94 -4.64 13.94
N ALA A 46 -2.52 -4.38 15.17
CA ALA A 46 -1.39 -3.50 15.51
C ALA A 46 -0.03 -4.00 14.99
N ARG A 47 0.06 -5.21 14.42
CA ARG A 47 1.29 -5.70 13.79
C ARG A 47 1.53 -5.07 12.42
N TYR A 48 0.49 -4.54 11.78
CA TYR A 48 0.68 -3.80 10.53
C TYR A 48 1.34 -2.45 10.83
N PRO A 49 2.43 -2.11 10.13
CA PRO A 49 3.08 -0.82 10.33
C PRO A 49 2.28 0.31 9.67
N GLU A 50 2.38 1.52 10.20
CA GLU A 50 1.74 2.72 9.61
C GLU A 50 2.31 3.06 8.22
N THR A 51 3.62 2.90 8.06
CA THR A 51 4.34 3.07 6.79
C THR A 51 5.29 1.92 6.56
N LYS A 52 5.57 1.60 5.31
CA LYS A 52 6.51 0.55 4.93
C LYS A 52 7.30 0.96 3.69
N THR A 53 8.61 0.76 3.73
CA THR A 53 9.47 0.89 2.54
C THR A 53 9.97 -0.47 2.11
N LEU A 54 10.03 -0.71 0.81
CA LEU A 54 10.57 -1.93 0.22
C LEU A 54 11.20 -1.65 -1.13
N THR A 55 12.15 -2.48 -1.55
CA THR A 55 12.80 -2.36 -2.86
C THR A 55 12.39 -3.53 -3.74
N ILE A 56 11.88 -3.24 -4.93
CA ILE A 56 11.55 -4.24 -5.95
C ILE A 56 12.31 -3.89 -7.23
N GLY A 57 13.27 -4.74 -7.61
CA GLY A 57 14.21 -4.44 -8.68
C GLY A 57 15.04 -3.20 -8.34
N GLN A 58 14.95 -2.17 -9.17
CA GLN A 58 15.66 -0.89 -9.01
C GLN A 58 14.82 0.20 -8.33
N PHE A 59 13.56 -0.09 -7.99
CA PHE A 59 12.65 0.90 -7.43
C PHE A 59 12.47 0.70 -5.93
N LYS A 60 12.61 1.79 -5.17
CA LYS A 60 12.23 1.89 -3.76
C LYS A 60 10.78 2.37 -3.68
N LEU A 61 9.92 1.54 -3.10
CA LEU A 61 8.50 1.81 -2.91
C LEU A 61 8.26 2.25 -1.47
N GLY A 62 7.44 3.28 -1.30
CA GLY A 62 6.83 3.66 -0.03
C GLY A 62 5.36 3.28 -0.02
N LEU A 63 4.89 2.74 1.08
CA LEU A 63 3.51 2.33 1.30
C LEU A 63 2.98 3.01 2.56
N CYS A 64 1.76 3.52 2.47
CA CYS A 64 1.01 4.10 3.58
C CYS A 64 -0.50 3.98 3.28
N HIS A 65 -1.35 3.89 4.31
CA HIS A 65 -2.79 3.92 4.07
C HIS A 65 -3.25 5.27 3.50
N GLY A 66 -2.72 6.38 4.00
CA GLY A 66 -3.03 7.73 3.53
C GLY A 66 -4.06 8.49 4.36
N HIS A 67 -4.65 7.89 5.40
CA HIS A 67 -5.52 8.61 6.34
C HIS A 67 -4.74 9.63 7.18
N GLN A 68 -3.43 9.41 7.31
CA GLN A 68 -2.47 10.26 8.01
C GLN A 68 -2.02 11.48 7.18
N VAL A 69 -2.29 11.49 5.86
CA VAL A 69 -1.85 12.56 4.96
C VAL A 69 -2.93 13.63 4.91
N ILE A 70 -2.66 14.78 5.51
CA ILE A 70 -3.62 15.90 5.59
C ILE A 70 -3.08 17.09 4.78
N PRO A 71 -3.84 17.64 3.81
CA PRO A 71 -5.18 17.22 3.40
C PRO A 71 -5.20 15.89 2.62
N TRP A 72 -6.31 15.16 2.70
CA TRP A 72 -6.42 13.84 2.06
C TRP A 72 -6.26 13.92 0.54
N GLY A 73 -5.28 13.18 0.03
CA GLY A 73 -5.01 13.10 -1.41
C GLY A 73 -4.42 14.38 -2.01
N ASP A 74 -3.98 15.32 -1.17
CA ASP A 74 -3.25 16.50 -1.60
C ASP A 74 -1.86 16.14 -2.14
N LEU A 75 -1.53 16.68 -3.32
CA LEU A 75 -0.33 16.30 -4.06
C LEU A 75 0.95 16.74 -3.35
N ASP A 76 0.95 17.94 -2.75
CA ASP A 76 2.11 18.48 -2.05
C ASP A 76 2.38 17.68 -0.78
N SER A 77 1.34 17.36 -0.02
CA SER A 77 1.41 16.52 1.19
C SER A 77 1.91 15.10 0.87
N LEU A 78 1.44 14.50 -0.22
CA LEU A 78 1.95 13.20 -0.70
C LEU A 78 3.40 13.30 -1.16
N ALA A 79 3.78 14.36 -1.87
CA ALA A 79 5.16 14.56 -2.31
C ALA A 79 6.11 14.81 -1.13
N MET A 80 5.66 15.46 -0.05
CA MET A 80 6.42 15.56 1.20
C MET A 80 6.64 14.18 1.82
N LEU A 81 5.60 13.35 1.92
CA LEU A 81 5.71 11.98 2.44
C LEU A 81 6.66 11.13 1.60
N GLN A 82 6.58 11.22 0.27
CA GLN A 82 7.48 10.52 -0.64
C GLN A 82 8.95 10.88 -0.37
N ARG A 83 9.26 12.18 -0.23
CA ARG A 83 10.62 12.67 0.07
C ARG A 83 11.08 12.24 1.45
N GLN A 84 10.19 12.27 2.45
CA GLN A 84 10.51 11.82 3.81
C GLN A 84 10.87 10.33 3.86
N LEU A 85 10.15 9.49 3.10
CA LEU A 85 10.44 8.06 3.00
C LEU A 85 11.62 7.76 2.04
N ASP A 86 12.04 8.77 1.26
CA ASP A 86 13.09 8.67 0.25
C ASP A 86 12.79 7.54 -0.75
N VAL A 87 11.62 7.58 -1.40
CA VAL A 87 11.13 6.51 -2.28
C VAL A 87 10.92 7.01 -3.70
N ASP A 88 11.10 6.13 -4.68
CA ASP A 88 10.84 6.41 -6.10
C ASP A 88 9.33 6.39 -6.42
N ILE A 89 8.59 5.49 -5.76
CA ILE A 89 7.16 5.30 -5.96
C ILE A 89 6.46 5.31 -4.60
N LEU A 90 5.52 6.24 -4.40
CA LEU A 90 4.66 6.25 -3.22
C LEU A 90 3.29 5.66 -3.56
N VAL A 91 2.84 4.69 -2.77
CA VAL A 91 1.53 4.04 -2.88
C VAL A 91 0.70 4.40 -1.65
N THR A 92 -0.41 5.11 -1.87
CA THR A 92 -1.38 5.48 -0.84
C THR A 92 -2.80 5.08 -1.20
N GLY A 93 -3.65 4.88 -0.19
CA GLY A 93 -5.07 4.59 -0.33
C GLY A 93 -5.95 5.70 0.22
N HIS A 94 -6.88 5.32 1.10
CA HIS A 94 -7.84 6.16 1.84
C HIS A 94 -8.89 6.92 1.00
N THR A 95 -8.54 7.51 -0.14
CA THR A 95 -9.46 8.33 -0.94
C THR A 95 -10.56 7.53 -1.66
N HIS A 96 -10.40 6.20 -1.75
CA HIS A 96 -11.24 5.29 -2.54
C HIS A 96 -11.36 5.70 -4.02
N GLN A 97 -10.41 6.49 -4.52
CA GLN A 97 -10.31 6.93 -5.91
C GLN A 97 -8.98 6.48 -6.50
N PHE A 98 -9.04 5.80 -7.63
CA PHE A 98 -7.84 5.43 -8.36
C PHE A 98 -7.19 6.68 -8.98
N LYS A 99 -5.91 6.87 -8.69
CA LYS A 99 -5.05 7.89 -9.32
C LYS A 99 -3.67 7.29 -9.56
N ALA A 100 -3.08 7.62 -10.70
CA ALA A 100 -1.70 7.32 -11.02
C ALA A 100 -1.14 8.49 -11.84
N TYR A 101 -0.09 9.12 -11.33
CA TYR A 101 0.55 10.27 -11.97
C TYR A 101 2.05 10.22 -11.71
N LYS A 102 2.81 10.86 -12.58
CA LYS A 102 4.25 11.05 -12.43
C LYS A 102 4.47 12.52 -12.10
N HIS A 103 5.15 12.80 -11.00
CA HIS A 103 5.66 14.14 -10.73
C HIS A 103 6.93 14.32 -11.58
N GLU A 104 7.01 15.41 -12.35
CA GLU A 104 8.24 15.80 -13.06
C GLU A 104 9.23 16.49 -12.13
#